data_AF-A0A955QTN6-F1
#
_entry.id   AF-A0A955QTN6-F1
#
_cell.length_a   1.000
_cell.length_b   1.000
_cell.length_c   1.000
_cell.angle_alpha   90.00
_cell.angle_beta   90.00
_cell.angle_gamma   90.00
#
_symmetry.space_group_name_H-M   'P 1'
#
loop_
_entity.id
_entity.type
_entity.pdbx_description
1 polymer ?
#
loop_
_entity_poly.entity_id
_entity_poly.type
_entity_poly.pdbx_seq_one_letter_code
_entity_poly.pdbx_strand_id
1 'polypeptide(L)' 'AAGNTKTATSVTVTVSNTTTPPPPPADTTPPTVTLTAPGAGTVSGTVTVSASASDNVGVAGVQFRLQGANLVAQDTANP' A
#
# COMPACT_ATOMS: atom_id res chain seq x y z
N ALA A 1 32.34 5.20 -65.42
CA ALA A 1 32.09 4.01 -64.58
C ALA A 1 30.72 4.14 -63.95
N ALA A 2 29.89 3.08 -64.02
CA ALA A 2 28.48 3.09 -63.66
C ALA A 2 28.23 3.06 -62.14
N GLY A 3 27.46 4.03 -61.63
CA GLY A 3 26.12 3.84 -61.06
C GLY A 3 25.79 2.62 -60.18
N ASN A 4 26.70 2.11 -59.35
CA ASN A 4 26.38 1.00 -58.43
C ASN A 4 25.73 1.50 -57.13
N THR A 5 24.49 1.99 -57.19
CA THR A 5 23.65 2.18 -56.01
C THR A 5 22.60 1.09 -55.94
N LYS A 6 22.81 0.12 -55.04
CA LYS A 6 21.83 -0.91 -54.70
C LYS A 6 21.15 -0.49 -53.40
N THR A 7 19.86 -0.19 -53.46
CA THR A 7 19.04 0.03 -52.25
C THR A 7 19.06 -1.27 -51.44
N ALA A 8 19.58 -1.23 -50.21
CA ALA A 8 19.49 -2.37 -49.31
C ALA A 8 18.00 -2.63 -49.03
N THR A 9 17.57 -3.88 -49.14
CA THR A 9 16.24 -4.30 -48.68
C THR A 9 16.10 -3.92 -47.20
N SER A 10 14.95 -3.39 -46.80
CA SER A 10 14.67 -3.03 -45.41
C SER A 10 14.99 -4.21 -44.49
N VAL A 11 15.97 -4.05 -43.60
CA VAL A 11 16.24 -5.04 -42.56
C VAL A 11 15.26 -4.78 -41.43
N THR A 12 14.31 -5.70 -41.25
CA THR A 12 13.36 -5.62 -40.15
C THR A 12 14.05 -6.09 -38.86
N VAL A 13 14.38 -5.15 -37.97
CA VAL A 13 14.84 -5.48 -36.62
C VAL A 13 13.62 -5.69 -35.75
N THR A 14 13.37 -6.94 -35.38
CA THR A 14 12.32 -7.26 -34.41
C THR A 14 12.94 -7.25 -33.02
N VAL A 15 12.66 -6.21 -32.24
CA VAL A 15 13.06 -6.13 -30.83
C VAL A 15 11.98 -6.83 -30.00
N SER A 16 12.22 -8.09 -29.63
CA SER A 16 11.35 -8.83 -28.73
C SER A 16 11.71 -8.53 -27.27
N ASN A 17 11.20 -7.43 -26.72
CA ASN A 17 11.36 -7.12 -25.30
C ASN A 17 10.21 -7.76 -24.49
N THR A 18 10.26 -9.08 -24.29
CA THR A 18 9.19 -9.84 -23.61
C THR A 18 9.44 -10.04 -22.11
N THR A 19 10.28 -9.23 -21.46
CA THR A 19 10.53 -9.37 -20.03
C THR A 19 9.55 -8.49 -19.26
N THR A 20 8.43 -9.05 -18.81
CA THR A 20 7.70 -8.48 -17.67
C THR A 20 8.66 -8.41 -16.48
N PRO A 21 8.83 -7.25 -15.83
CA PRO A 21 9.58 -7.17 -14.58
C PRO A 21 9.00 -8.17 -13.57
N PRO A 22 9.84 -8.77 -12.71
CA PRO A 22 9.31 -9.57 -11.61
C PRO A 22 8.39 -8.71 -10.74
N PRO A 23 7.31 -9.29 -10.17
CA PRO A 23 6.45 -8.56 -9.25
C PRO A 23 7.27 -8.03 -8.07
N PRO A 24 6.86 -6.90 -7.46
CA PRO A 24 7.49 -6.41 -6.25
C PRO A 24 7.42 -7.48 -5.13
N PRO A 25 8.37 -7.48 -4.18
CA PRO A 25 8.30 -8.36 -3.02
C PRO A 25 6.97 -8.17 -2.26
N ALA A 26 6.49 -9.25 -1.65
CA ALA A 26 5.33 -9.19 -0.77
C ALA A 26 5.63 -8.31 0.46
N ASP A 27 4.63 -7.56 0.91
CA ASP A 27 4.74 -6.80 2.14
C ASP A 27 4.64 -7.71 3.37
N THR A 28 5.56 -7.51 4.31
CA THR A 28 5.68 -8.32 5.53
C THR A 28 5.84 -7.46 6.78
N THR A 29 5.82 -6.13 6.63
CA THR A 29 5.93 -5.24 7.79
C THR A 29 4.53 -5.10 8.39
N PRO A 30 4.35 -5.32 9.70
CA PRO A 30 3.06 -5.13 10.33
C PRO A 30 2.78 -3.65 10.60
N PRO A 31 1.49 -3.24 10.60
CA PRO A 31 1.12 -1.89 10.96
C PRO A 31 1.40 -1.60 12.43
N THR A 32 1.72 -0.35 12.74
CA THR A 32 1.85 0.15 14.12
C THR A 32 0.64 1.00 14.47
N VAL A 33 0.08 0.80 15.66
CA VAL A 33 -1.07 1.58 16.17
C VAL A 33 -0.73 2.18 17.52
N THR A 34 -1.05 3.46 17.70
CA THR A 34 -0.87 4.17 18.97
C THR A 34 -2.17 4.85 19.37
N LEU A 35 -2.64 4.61 20.61
CA LEU A 35 -3.76 5.35 21.17
C LEU A 35 -3.30 6.78 21.52
N THR A 36 -3.99 7.78 20.98
CA THR A 36 -3.68 9.20 21.24
C THR A 36 -4.62 9.81 22.27
N ALA A 37 -5.83 9.25 22.44
CA ALA A 37 -6.74 9.58 23.53
C ALA A 37 -7.72 8.42 23.81
N PRO A 38 -8.21 8.29 25.06
CA PRO A 38 -7.77 9.02 26.25
C PRO A 38 -6.38 8.57 26.71
N GLY A 39 -5.67 9.43 27.45
CA GLY A 39 -4.48 9.01 28.19
C GLY A 39 -4.83 8.00 29.28
N ALA A 40 -3.81 7.36 29.86
CA ALA A 40 -4.01 6.42 30.95
C ALA A 40 -4.71 7.08 32.15
N GLY A 41 -5.77 6.46 32.65
CA GLY A 41 -6.51 6.94 33.82
C GLY A 41 -7.97 6.52 33.83
N THR A 42 -8.71 6.98 34.83
CA THR A 42 -10.14 6.77 34.94
C THR A 42 -10.88 7.82 34.11
N VAL A 43 -11.81 7.36 33.29
CA VAL A 43 -12.68 8.22 32.46
C VAL A 43 -14.14 8.06 32.88
N SER A 44 -14.97 9.07 32.65
CA SER A 44 -16.41 9.03 32.94
C SER A 44 -17.20 9.80 31.87
N GLY A 45 -18.47 9.44 31.69
CA GLY A 45 -19.33 10.04 30.67
C GLY A 45 -18.98 9.57 29.25
N THR A 46 -19.21 10.43 28.27
CA THR A 46 -18.85 10.15 26.87
C THR A 46 -17.37 10.45 26.65
N VAL A 47 -16.64 9.45 26.15
CA VAL A 47 -15.19 9.52 25.97
C VAL A 47 -14.87 9.39 24.50
N THR A 48 -14.23 10.42 23.94
CA THR A 48 -13.66 10.33 22.60
C THR A 48 -12.41 9.46 22.64
N VAL A 49 -12.36 8.45 21.76
CA VAL A 49 -11.22 7.57 21.59
C VAL A 49 -10.60 7.87 20.24
N SER A 50 -9.28 8.08 20.21
CA SER A 50 -8.54 8.36 18.98
C SER A 50 -7.23 7.59 18.96
N ALA A 51 -6.82 7.18 17.77
CA ALA A 51 -5.56 6.48 17.53
C ALA A 51 -4.92 6.97 16.23
N SER A 52 -3.62 6.75 16.10
CA SER A 52 -2.90 6.82 14.84
C SER A 52 -2.47 5.42 14.43
N ALA A 53 -2.65 5.08 13.16
CA ALA A 53 -2.13 3.87 12.54
C ALA A 53 -1.18 4.23 11.40
N SER A 54 -0.11 3.45 11.22
CA SER A 54 0.85 3.66 10.15
C SER A 54 1.48 2.35 9.71
N ASP A 55 1.79 2.26 8.43
CA ASP A 55 2.42 1.12 7.76
C ASP A 55 3.18 1.63 6.51
N ASN A 56 4.14 0.85 5.98
CA ASN A 56 4.91 1.24 4.78
C ASN A 56 4.16 1.05 3.47
N VAL A 57 3.14 0.18 3.41
CA VAL A 57 2.29 0.02 2.21
C VAL A 57 0.88 0.52 2.48
N GLY A 58 0.31 0.20 3.64
CA GLY A 58 -1.00 0.72 4.01
C GLY A 58 -1.66 -0.02 5.16
N VAL A 59 -2.62 0.66 5.79
CA VAL A 59 -3.42 0.10 6.89
C VAL A 59 -4.78 -0.33 6.33
N ALA A 60 -5.13 -1.61 6.48
CA ALA A 60 -6.41 -2.14 5.99
C ALA A 60 -7.61 -1.70 6.83
N GLY A 61 -7.41 -1.45 8.13
CA GLY A 61 -8.42 -0.82 8.98
C GLY A 61 -8.03 -0.76 10.45
N VAL A 62 -8.77 0.03 11.23
CA VAL A 62 -8.62 0.17 12.69
C VAL A 62 -9.90 -0.24 13.41
N GLN A 63 -9.76 -1.06 14.45
CA GLN A 63 -10.87 -1.54 15.27
C GLN A 63 -10.65 -1.17 16.74
N PHE A 64 -11.50 -0.28 17.26
CA PHE A 64 -11.53 0.03 18.69
C PHE A 64 -12.25 -1.08 19.46
N ARG A 65 -11.62 -1.57 20.54
CA ARG A 65 -12.16 -2.64 21.39
C ARG A 65 -12.08 -2.25 22.86
N LEU A 66 -13.09 -2.65 23.62
CA LEU A 66 -13.12 -2.53 25.07
C LEU A 66 -13.31 -3.93 25.66
N GLN A 67 -12.38 -4.35 26.49
CA GLN A 67 -12.39 -5.69 27.12
C GLN A 67 -12.58 -6.83 26.10
N GLY A 68 -11.99 -6.70 24.91
CA GLY A 68 -12.09 -7.69 23.83
C GLY A 68 -13.37 -7.61 22.98
N ALA A 69 -14.35 -6.76 23.31
CA ALA A 69 -15.52 -6.52 22.47
C ALA A 69 -15.29 -5.33 21.54
N ASN A 70 -15.79 -5.40 20.29
CA ASN A 70 -15.75 -4.27 19.36
C ASN A 70 -16.68 -3.16 19.85
N LEU A 71 -16.17 -1.92 19.95
CA LEU A 71 -16.97 -0.76 20.35
C LEU A 71 -17.85 -0.24 19.20
N VAL A 72 -17.30 -0.27 17.98
CA VAL A 72 -17.90 0.19 16.73
C VAL A 72 -17.50 -0.74 15.59
N ALA A 73 -18.04 -0.54 14.39
CA ALA A 73 -17.52 -1.20 13.19
C ALA A 73 -16.06 -0.77 12.94
N GLN A 74 -15.27 -1.66 12.32
CA GLN A 74 -13.91 -1.34 11.89
C GLN A 74 -13.94 -0.16 10.92
N ASP A 75 -13.05 0.81 11.12
CA ASP A 75 -12.80 1.86 10.14
C ASP A 75 -11.89 1.30 9.05
N THR A 76 -12.37 1.30 7.81
CA THR A 76 -11.60 0.92 6.62
C THR A 76 -11.54 2.04 5.59
N ALA A 77 -12.21 3.17 5.86
CA ALA A 77 -12.27 4.28 4.92
C ALA A 77 -11.04 5.17 5.11
N ASN A 78 -10.78 5.61 6.35
CA ASN A 78 -9.64 6.45 6.71
C ASN A 78 -8.99 5.94 8.02
N PRO A 79 -8.42 4.73 8.01
CA PRO A 79 -7.87 4.09 9.20
C PRO A 79 -6.57 4.71 9.71
#